data_AF-A0AAD4PMH4-F1
#
_entry.id   AF-A0AAD4PMH4-F1
#
_cell.length_a   1.000
_cell.length_b   1.000
_cell.length_c   1.000
_cell.angle_alpha   90.00
_cell.angle_beta   90.00
_cell.angle_gamma   90.00
#
_symmetry.space_group_name_H-M   'P 1'
#
loop_
_entity.id
_entity.type
_entity.pdbx_description
1 polymer ?
#
loop_
_entity_poly.entity_id
_entity_poly.type
_entity_poly.pdbx_seq_one_letter_code
_entity_poly.pdbx_strand_id
1 'polypeptide(L)'
;MTRATKRLNFAPASMLGLLLLLLLLDGPRAEQIDANDEEVDRFCYPTKHRNTRLSCECSNVSAAPWGMRALHIDCSYKDFKAEDLTGLLPLYIDTLDLSWNALDRAPVFSSDSLRLLNLMHNNISAIAANNFGHLASLRELYLSWNSIQQLDAQAFQNLPHLTVLSLEHNNLHTLPTQIFAPMLVLATLELSWNRQLNESIGQDVYRNFGINQKLQKLRLDACNLQELELPRTVPLEELSLRRNPFERVPSQLPGSLRSLDISENRLEHLMPEDTRHLSELRQLFVEDMPRLRSIAAHSLASLHALESLSFQNTRSLNYIDGNAFVAESGNQTLPPLKSIIFRGTLLRTFNATLSPVFGQLTELDLNGVPLNCDCQLVWLKSLNVQTNGRCLHPARIRGMLISSVRRDEFSCERWPRWIYGMIILGLIALCAAGVYLIVMGLRPHRGVTMRRKVGAGSPYARVTIEPNRQENVH
;
A
#
# COMPACT_ATOMS: atom_id res chain seq x y z
N MET A 1 -55.14 4.32 84.84
CA MET A 1 -56.31 4.37 83.94
C MET A 1 -56.54 2.98 83.36
N THR A 2 -57.61 2.32 83.84
CA THR A 2 -58.53 1.38 83.15
C THR A 2 -58.08 0.38 82.06
N ARG A 3 -58.26 -0.91 82.39
CA ARG A 3 -58.91 -2.04 81.65
C ARG A 3 -58.89 -2.06 80.10
N ALA A 4 -58.53 -3.20 79.50
CA ALA A 4 -59.50 -4.25 79.13
C ALA A 4 -58.89 -5.45 78.37
N THR A 5 -59.43 -6.62 78.70
CA THR A 5 -59.29 -7.97 78.11
C THR A 5 -59.90 -8.12 76.71
N LYS A 6 -59.37 -9.04 75.88
CA LYS A 6 -60.21 -10.01 75.13
C LYS A 6 -59.41 -11.21 74.60
N ARG A 7 -59.89 -12.41 74.98
CA ARG A 7 -59.58 -13.73 74.39
C ARG A 7 -60.16 -13.83 72.98
N LEU A 8 -59.58 -14.65 72.09
CA LEU A 8 -60.31 -15.74 71.39
C LEU A 8 -59.35 -16.68 70.63
N ASN A 9 -59.64 -17.98 70.77
CA ASN A 9 -59.08 -19.15 70.07
C ASN A 9 -60.00 -19.57 68.91
N PHE A 10 -59.47 -20.49 68.07
CA PHE A 10 -60.08 -21.34 67.02
C PHE A 10 -60.22 -20.70 65.62
N ALA A 11 -59.92 -21.32 64.47
CA ALA A 11 -59.24 -22.55 64.06
C ALA A 11 -59.01 -22.49 62.50
N PRO A 12 -58.72 -23.58 61.76
CA PRO A 12 -57.60 -23.67 60.80
C PRO A 12 -57.95 -23.26 59.35
N ALA A 13 -56.99 -22.67 58.63
CA ALA A 13 -57.13 -22.37 57.20
C ALA A 13 -56.23 -23.30 56.35
N SER A 14 -56.91 -24.30 55.78
CA SER A 14 -56.74 -25.01 54.51
C SER A 14 -55.35 -25.42 53.97
N MET A 15 -55.24 -26.74 53.76
CA MET A 15 -54.37 -27.42 52.80
C MET A 15 -54.69 -27.03 51.34
N LEU A 16 -54.47 -25.76 50.97
CA LEU A 16 -54.44 -25.33 49.57
C LEU A 16 -53.21 -24.48 49.22
N GLY A 17 -52.48 -23.98 50.22
CA GLY A 17 -51.23 -23.23 50.01
C GLY A 17 -49.99 -24.12 49.80
N LEU A 18 -50.00 -25.38 50.24
CA LEU A 18 -48.84 -26.26 50.14
C LEU A 18 -48.81 -27.12 48.86
N LEU A 19 -49.95 -27.31 48.19
CA LEU A 19 -50.01 -28.08 46.93
C LEU A 19 -49.61 -27.23 45.71
N LEU A 20 -49.72 -25.90 45.80
CA LEU A 20 -49.34 -24.99 44.71
C LEU A 20 -47.81 -24.76 44.62
N LEU A 21 -47.07 -25.09 45.69
CA LEU A 21 -45.60 -24.98 45.70
C LEU A 21 -44.90 -26.25 45.19
N LEU A 22 -45.60 -27.38 45.12
CA LEU A 22 -45.07 -28.66 44.64
C LEU A 22 -45.36 -28.93 43.15
N LEU A 23 -46.25 -28.16 42.52
CA LEU A 23 -46.57 -28.27 41.08
C LEU A 23 -45.78 -27.29 40.19
N LEU A 24 -44.88 -26.48 40.76
CA LEU A 24 -44.01 -25.55 40.03
C LEU A 24 -42.53 -25.99 40.02
N LEU A 25 -42.23 -27.22 40.47
CA LEU A 25 -40.87 -27.80 40.46
C LEU A 25 -40.66 -28.91 39.41
N ASP A 26 -41.67 -29.20 38.58
CA ASP A 26 -41.47 -29.98 37.35
C ASP A 26 -41.38 -29.01 36.18
N GLY A 27 -40.23 -28.34 36.08
CA GLY A 27 -39.76 -27.88 34.76
C GLY A 27 -39.61 -29.10 33.85
N PRO A 28 -39.74 -28.95 32.52
CA PRO A 28 -39.52 -30.07 31.62
C PRO A 28 -38.14 -30.62 31.95
N ARG A 29 -38.07 -31.90 32.37
CA ARG A 29 -36.83 -32.65 32.30
C ARG A 29 -36.29 -32.33 30.93
N ALA A 30 -35.13 -31.67 30.88
CA ALA A 30 -34.30 -31.75 29.72
C ALA A 30 -34.16 -33.26 29.48
N GLU A 31 -34.86 -33.77 28.48
CA GLU A 31 -34.40 -34.97 27.81
C GLU A 31 -32.99 -34.59 27.38
N GLN A 32 -32.04 -35.01 28.19
CA GLN A 32 -30.65 -35.10 27.84
C GLN A 32 -30.63 -36.19 26.78
N ILE A 33 -31.00 -35.80 25.56
CA ILE A 33 -30.86 -36.60 24.37
C ILE A 33 -29.34 -36.66 24.16
N ASP A 34 -28.71 -37.69 24.74
CA ASP A 34 -27.31 -38.06 24.56
C ASP A 34 -27.04 -38.58 23.11
N ALA A 35 -27.75 -38.04 22.11
CA ALA A 35 -27.52 -38.35 20.69
C ALA A 35 -26.38 -37.54 20.07
N ASN A 36 -25.80 -36.58 20.81
CA ASN A 36 -24.81 -35.64 20.28
C ASN A 36 -23.38 -36.20 20.16
N ASP A 37 -23.04 -37.28 20.87
CA ASP A 37 -21.69 -37.85 20.78
C ASP A 37 -21.56 -38.85 19.63
N GLU A 38 -22.62 -39.58 19.24
CA GLU A 38 -22.51 -40.60 18.18
C GLU A 38 -22.30 -40.01 16.78
N GLU A 39 -22.93 -38.89 16.43
CA GLU A 39 -22.75 -38.27 15.12
C GLU A 39 -21.39 -37.59 15.00
N VAL A 40 -20.98 -36.89 16.05
CA VAL A 40 -19.64 -36.30 16.17
C VAL A 40 -18.59 -37.40 16.12
N ASP A 41 -18.71 -38.46 16.92
CA ASP A 41 -17.78 -39.59 16.89
C ASP A 41 -17.77 -40.29 15.53
N ARG A 42 -18.90 -40.39 14.83
CA ARG A 42 -18.97 -41.01 13.51
C ARG A 42 -18.22 -40.19 12.45
N PHE A 43 -18.28 -38.87 12.53
CA PHE A 43 -17.57 -37.97 11.62
C PHE A 43 -16.08 -37.85 11.98
N CYS A 44 -15.78 -37.63 13.27
CA CYS A 44 -14.44 -37.41 13.78
C CYS A 44 -13.61 -38.70 13.81
N TYR A 45 -14.25 -39.82 14.14
CA TYR A 45 -13.63 -41.13 14.33
C TYR A 45 -14.40 -42.23 13.59
N PRO A 46 -14.50 -42.16 12.25
CA PRO A 46 -15.23 -43.17 11.48
C PRO A 46 -14.66 -44.56 11.78
N THR A 47 -15.52 -45.54 11.99
CA THR A 47 -15.14 -46.88 12.49
C THR A 47 -14.04 -47.56 11.67
N LYS A 48 -13.99 -47.27 10.37
CA LYS A 48 -12.97 -47.76 9.42
C LYS A 48 -11.56 -47.16 9.64
N HIS A 49 -11.48 -45.95 10.22
CA HIS A 49 -10.25 -45.17 10.37
C HIS A 49 -10.00 -44.70 11.82
N ARG A 50 -10.74 -45.25 12.77
CA ARG A 50 -10.60 -44.94 14.20
C ARG A 50 -9.16 -45.22 14.65
N ASN A 51 -8.53 -44.23 15.28
CA ASN A 51 -7.13 -44.26 15.72
C ASN A 51 -6.08 -44.41 14.59
N THR A 52 -6.43 -44.03 13.36
CA THR A 52 -5.47 -43.93 12.25
C THR A 52 -5.12 -42.46 11.99
N ARG A 53 -4.09 -42.20 11.18
CA ARG A 53 -3.76 -40.82 10.78
C ARG A 53 -4.86 -40.11 10.00
N LEU A 54 -5.85 -40.86 9.50
CA LEU A 54 -6.99 -40.38 8.72
C LEU A 54 -8.17 -39.91 9.59
N SER A 55 -8.12 -40.06 10.92
CA SER A 55 -9.16 -39.48 11.78
C SER A 55 -8.97 -37.97 11.92
N CYS A 56 -10.08 -37.23 11.90
CA CYS A 56 -10.08 -35.79 12.14
C CYS A 56 -9.92 -35.47 13.62
N GLU A 57 -9.38 -34.30 13.93
CA GLU A 57 -9.27 -33.79 15.27
C GLU A 57 -10.48 -32.92 15.59
N CYS A 58 -11.26 -33.33 16.58
CA CYS A 58 -12.48 -32.64 16.96
C CYS A 58 -12.36 -32.08 18.37
N SER A 59 -12.61 -30.78 18.49
CA SER A 59 -12.55 -30.07 19.76
C SER A 59 -13.83 -29.29 20.00
N ASN A 60 -14.35 -29.41 21.22
CA ASN A 60 -15.47 -28.61 21.68
C ASN A 60 -14.94 -27.32 22.30
N VAL A 61 -15.41 -26.19 21.78
CA VAL A 61 -15.12 -24.87 22.34
C VAL A 61 -16.42 -24.30 22.92
N SER A 62 -16.38 -23.82 24.15
CA SER A 62 -17.49 -23.07 24.74
C SER A 62 -17.50 -21.65 24.14
N ALA A 63 -18.42 -21.39 23.20
CA ALA A 63 -18.57 -20.07 22.59
C ALA A 63 -19.37 -19.14 23.53
N ALA A 64 -18.76 -18.01 23.90
CA ALA A 64 -19.41 -16.91 24.63
C ALA A 64 -20.47 -16.22 23.75
N PRO A 65 -21.51 -15.58 24.32
CA PRO A 65 -21.74 -15.29 25.74
C PRO A 65 -22.60 -16.31 26.53
N TRP A 66 -23.06 -17.40 25.91
CA TRP A 66 -24.02 -18.34 26.53
C TRP A 66 -23.47 -19.75 26.77
N GLY A 67 -22.18 -20.00 26.51
CA GLY A 67 -21.60 -21.34 26.64
C GLY A 67 -22.18 -22.34 25.64
N MET A 68 -22.64 -21.86 24.48
CA MET A 68 -23.08 -22.74 23.40
C MET A 68 -21.88 -23.57 22.92
N ARG A 69 -22.09 -24.88 22.75
CA ARG A 69 -21.07 -25.76 22.18
C ARG A 69 -20.82 -25.31 20.74
N ALA A 70 -19.57 -25.04 20.41
CA ALA A 70 -19.10 -24.81 19.05
C ALA A 70 -18.07 -25.89 18.74
N LEU A 71 -18.39 -26.75 17.79
CA LEU A 71 -17.53 -27.86 17.40
C LEU A 71 -16.55 -27.37 16.32
N HIS A 72 -15.27 -27.56 16.59
CA HIS A 72 -14.18 -27.27 15.67
C HIS A 72 -13.62 -28.61 15.18
N ILE A 73 -13.62 -28.81 13.87
CA ILE A 73 -13.17 -30.05 13.25
C ILE A 73 -12.00 -29.76 12.31
N ASP A 74 -10.85 -30.33 12.62
CA ASP A 74 -9.65 -30.28 11.79
C ASP A 74 -9.43 -31.64 11.11
N CYS A 75 -9.68 -31.66 9.81
CA CYS A 75 -9.47 -32.77 8.91
C CYS A 75 -8.33 -32.46 7.91
N SER A 76 -7.38 -31.59 8.27
CA SER A 76 -6.25 -31.24 7.40
C SER A 76 -5.22 -32.37 7.30
N TYR A 77 -4.54 -32.47 6.16
CA TYR A 77 -3.49 -33.49 5.92
C TYR A 77 -3.96 -34.94 6.10
N LYS A 78 -5.19 -35.25 5.69
CA LYS A 78 -5.80 -36.59 5.78
C LYS A 78 -5.87 -37.31 4.43
N ASP A 79 -5.28 -36.73 3.37
CA ASP A 79 -5.33 -37.26 2.00
C ASP A 79 -6.76 -37.54 1.50
N PHE A 80 -7.76 -36.83 2.04
CA PHE A 80 -9.15 -37.06 1.68
C PHE A 80 -9.44 -36.68 0.24
N LYS A 81 -10.28 -37.49 -0.41
CA LYS A 81 -10.95 -37.17 -1.66
C LYS A 81 -12.39 -36.78 -1.40
N ALA A 82 -13.04 -36.13 -2.37
CA ALA A 82 -14.42 -35.71 -2.20
C ALA A 82 -15.39 -36.89 -1.99
N GLU A 83 -15.07 -38.07 -2.54
CA GLU A 83 -15.84 -39.30 -2.35
C GLU A 83 -15.77 -39.88 -0.93
N ASP A 84 -14.74 -39.51 -0.16
CA ASP A 84 -14.55 -39.98 1.22
C ASP A 84 -15.42 -39.20 2.21
N LEU A 85 -15.93 -38.03 1.82
CA LEU A 85 -16.65 -37.11 2.68
C LEU A 85 -18.17 -37.35 2.60
N THR A 86 -18.82 -37.42 3.76
CA THR A 86 -20.29 -37.43 3.85
C THR A 86 -20.85 -36.01 3.77
N GLY A 87 -21.99 -35.82 3.10
CA GLY A 87 -22.61 -34.49 2.97
C GLY A 87 -23.27 -33.95 4.26
N LEU A 88 -23.49 -34.81 5.26
CA LEU A 88 -24.05 -34.42 6.56
C LEU A 88 -22.90 -34.09 7.52
N LEU A 89 -22.91 -32.86 8.04
CA LEU A 89 -21.98 -32.40 9.07
C LEU A 89 -22.62 -32.53 10.46
N PRO A 90 -21.83 -32.73 11.52
CA PRO A 90 -22.36 -32.81 12.89
C PRO A 90 -23.08 -31.54 13.32
N LEU A 91 -24.06 -31.70 14.22
CA LEU A 91 -24.72 -30.56 14.87
C LEU A 91 -23.70 -29.67 15.61
N TYR A 92 -23.97 -28.36 15.62
CA TYR A 92 -23.14 -27.34 16.27
C TYR A 92 -21.72 -27.18 15.71
N ILE A 93 -21.43 -27.74 14.53
CA ILE A 93 -20.20 -27.41 13.82
C ILE A 93 -20.12 -25.92 13.57
N ASP A 94 -18.99 -25.31 13.96
CA ASP A 94 -18.69 -23.89 13.77
C ASP A 94 -17.55 -23.73 12.77
N THR A 95 -16.52 -24.58 12.86
CA THR A 95 -15.37 -24.57 11.95
C THR A 95 -15.08 -25.96 11.40
N LEU A 96 -14.78 -26.02 10.10
CA LEU A 96 -14.33 -27.21 9.40
C LEU A 96 -13.10 -26.89 8.57
N ASP A 97 -11.98 -27.50 8.94
CA ASP A 97 -10.74 -27.44 8.17
C ASP A 97 -10.56 -28.73 7.36
N LEU A 98 -10.57 -28.60 6.04
CA LEU A 98 -10.30 -29.66 5.06
C LEU A 98 -9.10 -29.30 4.18
N SER A 99 -8.24 -28.41 4.65
CA SER A 99 -7.06 -27.96 3.92
C SER A 99 -6.02 -29.05 3.75
N TRP A 100 -5.14 -28.90 2.76
CA TRP A 100 -4.04 -29.84 2.52
C TRP A 100 -4.52 -31.29 2.36
N ASN A 101 -5.58 -31.48 1.57
CA ASN A 101 -6.10 -32.80 1.19
C ASN A 101 -5.99 -32.98 -0.34
N ALA A 102 -6.62 -34.02 -0.87
CA ALA A 102 -6.60 -34.36 -2.29
C ALA A 102 -8.00 -34.19 -2.93
N LEU A 103 -8.78 -33.19 -2.48
CA LEU A 103 -10.13 -32.96 -2.99
C LEU A 103 -10.08 -32.50 -4.45
N ASP A 104 -10.63 -33.30 -5.35
CA ASP A 104 -10.76 -33.04 -6.79
C ASP A 104 -11.92 -32.08 -7.11
N ARG A 105 -12.90 -32.00 -6.20
CA ARG A 105 -14.07 -31.12 -6.29
C ARG A 105 -14.43 -30.62 -4.90
N ALA A 106 -15.08 -29.46 -4.83
CA ALA A 106 -15.64 -28.98 -3.58
C ALA A 106 -16.73 -29.97 -3.09
N PRO A 107 -16.71 -30.40 -1.83
CA PRO A 107 -17.78 -31.22 -1.26
C PRO A 107 -19.08 -30.42 -1.14
N VAL A 108 -20.21 -31.11 -1.11
CA VAL A 108 -21.53 -30.51 -0.87
C VAL A 108 -21.93 -30.84 0.56
N PHE A 109 -21.97 -29.82 1.42
CA PHE A 109 -22.35 -29.95 2.82
C PHE A 109 -23.68 -29.27 3.11
N SER A 110 -24.37 -29.79 4.13
CA SER A 110 -25.54 -29.15 4.74
C SER A 110 -25.24 -28.83 6.19
N SER A 111 -25.30 -27.55 6.57
CA SER A 111 -25.13 -27.12 7.96
C SER A 111 -25.73 -25.74 8.20
N ASP A 112 -26.54 -25.63 9.26
CA ASP A 112 -27.13 -24.38 9.70
C ASP A 112 -26.21 -23.57 10.64
N SER A 113 -25.11 -24.16 11.12
CA SER A 113 -24.22 -23.55 12.11
C SER A 113 -22.81 -23.24 11.60
N LEU A 114 -22.36 -23.87 10.51
CA LEU A 114 -20.98 -23.73 10.02
C LEU A 114 -20.68 -22.26 9.67
N ARG A 115 -19.61 -21.71 10.28
CA ARG A 115 -19.17 -20.33 10.08
C ARG A 115 -17.88 -20.23 9.30
N LEU A 116 -16.98 -21.19 9.43
CA LEU A 116 -15.71 -21.22 8.72
C LEU A 116 -15.54 -22.55 8.00
N LEU A 117 -15.28 -22.47 6.69
CA LEU A 117 -14.91 -23.62 5.87
C LEU A 117 -13.56 -23.34 5.19
N ASN A 118 -12.56 -24.12 5.56
CA ASN A 118 -11.23 -24.05 4.95
C ASN A 118 -11.04 -25.23 3.98
N LEU A 119 -10.87 -24.92 2.69
CA LEU A 119 -10.62 -25.87 1.60
C LEU A 119 -9.30 -25.55 0.88
N MET A 120 -8.41 -24.78 1.50
CA MET A 120 -7.14 -24.37 0.87
C MET A 120 -6.21 -25.56 0.59
N HIS A 121 -5.29 -25.43 -0.37
CA HIS A 121 -4.34 -26.48 -0.72
C HIS A 121 -5.01 -27.83 -1.03
N ASN A 122 -5.97 -27.80 -1.96
CA ASN A 122 -6.62 -28.98 -2.54
C ASN A 122 -6.44 -28.95 -4.07
N ASN A 123 -7.13 -29.83 -4.80
CA ASN A 123 -7.07 -29.90 -6.26
C ASN A 123 -8.41 -29.56 -6.92
N ILE A 124 -9.19 -28.66 -6.32
CA ILE A 124 -10.53 -28.29 -6.80
C ILE A 124 -10.38 -27.48 -8.10
N SER A 125 -11.04 -27.90 -9.17
CA SER A 125 -10.94 -27.24 -10.48
C SER A 125 -12.14 -26.34 -10.85
N ALA A 126 -13.28 -26.54 -10.21
CA ALA A 126 -14.49 -25.77 -10.46
C ALA A 126 -15.40 -25.72 -9.22
N ILE A 127 -16.19 -24.64 -9.11
CA ILE A 127 -17.22 -24.48 -8.08
C ILE A 127 -18.59 -24.45 -8.75
N ALA A 128 -19.46 -25.39 -8.40
CA ALA A 128 -20.83 -25.49 -8.90
C ALA A 128 -21.81 -24.71 -8.02
N ALA A 129 -23.00 -24.38 -8.57
CA ALA A 129 -24.04 -23.59 -7.92
C ALA A 129 -24.44 -24.08 -6.51
N ASN A 130 -24.45 -25.40 -6.31
CA ASN A 130 -24.95 -26.01 -5.08
C ASN A 130 -23.85 -26.39 -4.08
N ASN A 131 -22.57 -26.19 -4.38
CA ASN A 131 -21.48 -26.58 -3.47
C ASN A 131 -21.61 -25.98 -2.07
N PHE A 132 -22.06 -24.72 -2.00
CA PHE A 132 -22.26 -24.00 -0.75
C PHE A 132 -23.73 -23.64 -0.52
N GLY A 133 -24.65 -24.32 -1.22
CA GLY A 133 -26.07 -23.96 -1.26
C GLY A 133 -26.80 -24.08 0.09
N HIS A 134 -26.29 -24.90 1.01
CA HIS A 134 -26.90 -25.18 2.32
C HIS A 134 -26.01 -24.72 3.49
N LEU A 135 -25.20 -23.68 3.28
CA LEU A 135 -24.27 -23.11 4.26
C LEU A 135 -24.61 -21.63 4.55
N ALA A 136 -25.88 -21.33 4.84
CA ALA A 136 -26.35 -19.95 4.96
C ALA A 136 -25.67 -19.14 6.09
N SER A 137 -25.17 -19.82 7.12
CA SER A 137 -24.48 -19.21 8.27
C SER A 137 -22.98 -18.95 8.05
N LEU A 138 -22.43 -19.34 6.89
CA LEU A 138 -21.02 -19.24 6.59
C LEU A 138 -20.56 -17.79 6.56
N ARG A 139 -19.41 -17.53 7.19
CA ARG A 139 -18.77 -16.21 7.32
C ARG A 139 -17.42 -16.16 6.62
N GLU A 140 -16.67 -17.26 6.66
CA GLU A 140 -15.34 -17.34 6.09
C GLU A 140 -15.23 -18.57 5.20
N LEU A 141 -14.81 -18.35 3.96
CA LEU A 141 -14.59 -19.40 2.97
C LEU A 141 -13.20 -19.22 2.34
N TYR A 142 -12.33 -20.19 2.59
CA TYR A 142 -10.98 -20.22 2.04
C TYR A 142 -10.88 -21.30 0.97
N LEU A 143 -10.66 -20.89 -0.27
CA LEU A 143 -10.48 -21.74 -1.46
C LEU A 143 -9.10 -21.54 -2.09
N SER A 144 -8.17 -20.94 -1.34
CA SER A 144 -6.86 -20.54 -1.84
C SER A 144 -6.00 -21.75 -2.19
N TRP A 145 -5.05 -21.60 -3.11
CA TRP A 145 -4.15 -22.69 -3.52
C TRP A 145 -4.91 -23.94 -4.01
N ASN A 146 -5.87 -23.73 -4.89
CA ASN A 146 -6.54 -24.78 -5.65
C ASN A 146 -6.23 -24.60 -7.14
N SER A 147 -6.95 -25.31 -8.02
CA SER A 147 -6.82 -25.18 -9.47
C SER A 147 -8.10 -24.64 -10.10
N ILE A 148 -8.86 -23.80 -9.38
CA ILE A 148 -10.19 -23.35 -9.81
C ILE A 148 -10.06 -22.50 -11.06
N GLN A 149 -10.73 -22.92 -12.13
CA GLN A 149 -10.77 -22.23 -13.42
C GLN A 149 -12.12 -21.57 -13.68
N GLN A 150 -13.19 -22.16 -13.15
CA GLN A 150 -14.57 -21.78 -13.43
C GLN A 150 -15.38 -21.70 -12.14
N LEU A 151 -16.16 -20.63 -12.05
CA LEU A 151 -17.19 -20.45 -11.03
C LEU A 151 -18.53 -20.44 -11.74
N ASP A 152 -19.46 -21.26 -11.26
CA ASP A 152 -20.86 -21.14 -11.65
C ASP A 152 -21.40 -19.76 -11.23
N ALA A 153 -22.29 -19.17 -12.03
CA ALA A 153 -22.87 -17.86 -11.75
C ALA A 153 -23.65 -17.80 -10.43
N GLN A 154 -24.09 -18.95 -9.91
CA GLN A 154 -24.84 -19.09 -8.67
C GLN A 154 -24.00 -19.72 -7.54
N ALA A 155 -22.68 -19.90 -7.72
CA ALA A 155 -21.80 -20.58 -6.77
C ALA A 155 -21.89 -20.03 -5.32
N PHE A 156 -22.14 -18.73 -5.16
CA PHE A 156 -22.22 -18.05 -3.86
C PHE A 156 -23.63 -17.54 -3.52
N GLN A 157 -24.67 -18.00 -4.22
CA GLN A 157 -26.03 -17.44 -4.10
C GLN A 157 -26.61 -17.48 -2.69
N ASN A 158 -26.25 -18.51 -1.89
CA ASN A 158 -26.80 -18.73 -0.55
C ASN A 158 -25.84 -18.35 0.58
N LEU A 159 -24.90 -17.42 0.34
CA LEU A 159 -23.91 -16.98 1.33
C LEU A 159 -24.09 -15.50 1.76
N PRO A 160 -25.26 -15.10 2.29
CA PRO A 160 -25.56 -13.69 2.58
C PRO A 160 -24.73 -13.11 3.74
N HIS A 161 -24.19 -13.96 4.60
CA HIS A 161 -23.41 -13.59 5.79
C HIS A 161 -21.90 -13.70 5.60
N LEU A 162 -21.42 -14.03 4.38
CA LEU A 162 -20.00 -14.17 4.13
C LEU A 162 -19.28 -12.82 4.29
N THR A 163 -18.26 -12.81 5.12
CA THR A 163 -17.40 -11.67 5.42
C THR A 163 -16.01 -11.78 4.78
N VAL A 164 -15.52 -13.01 4.59
CA VAL A 164 -14.20 -13.29 3.99
C VAL A 164 -14.35 -14.34 2.90
N LEU A 165 -13.87 -14.00 1.70
CA LEU A 165 -13.71 -14.93 0.59
C LEU A 165 -12.28 -14.86 0.07
N SER A 166 -11.56 -15.98 0.15
CA SER A 166 -10.23 -16.11 -0.46
C SER A 166 -10.26 -17.10 -1.61
N LEU A 167 -9.95 -16.62 -2.80
CA LEU A 167 -9.79 -17.37 -4.05
C LEU A 167 -8.36 -17.19 -4.60
N GLU A 168 -7.43 -16.76 -3.74
CA GLU A 168 -6.04 -16.53 -4.10
C GLU A 168 -5.36 -17.82 -4.61
N HIS A 169 -4.36 -17.69 -5.49
CA HIS A 169 -3.59 -18.83 -6.01
C HIS A 169 -4.50 -19.89 -6.66
N ASN A 170 -5.35 -19.43 -7.59
CA ASN A 170 -6.15 -20.27 -8.48
C ASN A 170 -5.84 -19.93 -9.94
N ASN A 171 -6.60 -20.50 -10.88
CA ASN A 171 -6.45 -20.28 -12.31
C ASN A 171 -7.71 -19.61 -12.89
N LEU A 172 -8.28 -18.64 -12.18
CA LEU A 172 -9.48 -17.95 -12.64
C LEU A 172 -9.16 -17.13 -13.90
N HIS A 173 -9.90 -17.40 -14.97
CA HIS A 173 -9.80 -16.67 -16.24
C HIS A 173 -10.84 -15.55 -16.31
N THR A 174 -12.09 -15.89 -15.95
CA THR A 174 -13.22 -14.95 -15.93
C THR A 174 -14.01 -15.12 -14.65
N LEU A 175 -14.68 -14.05 -14.24
CA LEU A 175 -15.66 -14.07 -13.16
C LEU A 175 -17.05 -13.84 -13.74
N PRO A 176 -18.06 -14.63 -13.35
CA PRO A 176 -19.43 -14.36 -13.74
C PRO A 176 -19.89 -12.96 -13.28
N THR A 177 -20.74 -12.32 -14.07
CA THR A 177 -21.33 -11.04 -13.69
C THR A 177 -22.12 -11.17 -12.39
N GLN A 178 -22.02 -10.19 -11.49
CA GLN A 178 -22.73 -10.18 -10.20
C GLN A 178 -22.41 -11.36 -9.26
N ILE A 179 -21.32 -12.10 -9.48
CA ILE A 179 -20.96 -13.28 -8.67
C ILE A 179 -20.85 -12.98 -7.16
N PHE A 180 -20.53 -11.74 -6.78
CA PHE A 180 -20.39 -11.33 -5.39
C PHE A 180 -21.62 -10.63 -4.80
N ALA A 181 -22.64 -10.32 -5.61
CA ALA A 181 -23.85 -9.62 -5.17
C ALA A 181 -24.62 -10.31 -4.03
N PRO A 182 -24.68 -11.66 -3.95
CA PRO A 182 -25.37 -12.33 -2.85
C PRO A 182 -24.73 -12.10 -1.47
N MET A 183 -23.43 -11.81 -1.41
CA MET A 183 -22.71 -11.64 -0.15
C MET A 183 -22.90 -10.21 0.36
N LEU A 184 -23.90 -10.00 1.20
CA LEU A 184 -24.37 -8.67 1.60
C LEU A 184 -23.41 -7.92 2.54
N VAL A 185 -22.51 -8.65 3.19
CA VAL A 185 -21.60 -8.13 4.24
C VAL A 185 -20.13 -8.50 4.00
N LEU A 186 -19.75 -8.85 2.77
CA LEU A 186 -18.35 -9.15 2.42
C LEU A 186 -17.44 -7.99 2.78
N ALA A 187 -16.45 -8.26 3.63
CA ALA A 187 -15.49 -7.27 4.12
C ALA A 187 -14.09 -7.48 3.52
N THR A 188 -13.71 -8.71 3.22
CA THR A 188 -12.41 -9.08 2.64
C THR A 188 -12.59 -9.97 1.42
N LEU A 189 -11.98 -9.56 0.31
CA LEU A 189 -11.95 -10.32 -0.95
C LEU A 189 -10.50 -10.46 -1.42
N GLU A 190 -10.04 -11.69 -1.54
CA GLU A 190 -8.70 -12.01 -2.01
C GLU A 190 -8.78 -12.78 -3.33
N LEU A 191 -8.29 -12.15 -4.40
CA LEU A 191 -8.25 -12.69 -5.75
C LEU A 191 -6.82 -12.78 -6.30
N SER A 192 -5.82 -12.55 -5.45
CA SER A 192 -4.41 -12.55 -5.84
C SER A 192 -3.99 -13.83 -6.56
N TRP A 193 -2.96 -13.74 -7.41
CA TRP A 193 -2.38 -14.83 -8.17
C TRP A 193 -3.31 -15.55 -9.16
N ASN A 194 -4.39 -14.89 -9.59
CA ASN A 194 -5.19 -15.33 -10.73
C ASN A 194 -4.74 -14.59 -12.01
N ARG A 195 -3.66 -15.07 -12.64
CA ARG A 195 -2.91 -14.32 -13.68
C ARG A 195 -3.67 -14.07 -14.99
N GLN A 196 -4.77 -14.77 -15.22
CA GLN A 196 -5.58 -14.67 -16.44
C GLN A 196 -6.80 -13.75 -16.26
N LEU A 197 -6.94 -13.15 -15.08
CA LEU A 197 -8.11 -12.36 -14.70
C LEU A 197 -8.14 -10.96 -15.35
N ASN A 198 -7.04 -10.53 -15.96
CA ASN A 198 -6.88 -9.22 -16.59
C ASN A 198 -7.89 -8.94 -17.72
N GLU A 199 -8.40 -9.97 -18.40
CA GLU A 199 -9.43 -9.81 -19.43
C GLU A 199 -10.79 -9.37 -18.84
N SER A 200 -11.01 -9.61 -17.55
CA SER A 200 -12.28 -9.36 -16.87
C SER A 200 -12.28 -8.14 -15.93
N ILE A 201 -11.11 -7.74 -15.41
CA ILE A 201 -10.97 -6.73 -14.33
C ILE A 201 -10.67 -5.29 -14.83
N GLY A 202 -10.66 -5.03 -16.14
CA GLY A 202 -10.32 -3.70 -16.68
C GLY A 202 -11.38 -2.57 -16.50
N GLN A 203 -12.59 -2.89 -16.06
CA GLN A 203 -13.70 -1.93 -15.89
C GLN A 203 -14.10 -1.78 -14.41
N ASP A 204 -15.17 -1.04 -14.12
CA ASP A 204 -15.77 -0.91 -12.78
C ASP A 204 -16.07 -2.29 -12.15
N VAL A 205 -15.11 -2.79 -11.38
CA VAL A 205 -15.10 -4.13 -10.75
C VAL A 205 -16.26 -4.26 -9.77
N TYR A 206 -16.60 -3.18 -9.07
CA TYR A 206 -17.70 -3.15 -8.12
C TYR A 206 -19.03 -3.39 -8.83
N ARG A 207 -19.29 -2.61 -9.89
CA ARG A 207 -20.53 -2.74 -10.64
C ARG A 207 -20.59 -4.05 -11.40
N ASN A 208 -19.50 -4.51 -12.01
CA ASN A 208 -19.51 -5.70 -12.87
C ASN A 208 -19.72 -7.00 -12.08
N PHE A 209 -19.03 -7.13 -10.93
CA PHE A 209 -19.11 -8.34 -10.11
C PHE A 209 -20.06 -8.24 -8.91
N GLY A 210 -20.70 -7.08 -8.72
CA GLY A 210 -21.70 -6.89 -7.67
C GLY A 210 -21.08 -6.81 -6.27
N ILE A 211 -19.93 -6.15 -6.13
CA ILE A 211 -19.28 -5.99 -4.82
C ILE A 211 -20.10 -5.02 -3.96
N ASN A 212 -20.37 -5.41 -2.71
CA ASN A 212 -21.15 -4.60 -1.78
C ASN A 212 -20.38 -3.39 -1.22
N GLN A 213 -21.10 -2.48 -0.55
CA GLN A 213 -20.56 -1.25 0.06
C GLN A 213 -20.00 -1.46 1.49
N LYS A 214 -19.63 -2.69 1.84
CA LYS A 214 -18.98 -3.07 3.11
C LYS A 214 -17.56 -3.62 2.88
N LEU A 215 -17.13 -3.79 1.63
CA LEU A 215 -15.79 -4.28 1.34
C LEU A 215 -14.74 -3.28 1.84
N GLN A 216 -13.89 -3.75 2.75
CA GLN A 216 -12.82 -2.99 3.39
C GLN A 216 -11.45 -3.37 2.85
N LYS A 217 -11.26 -4.64 2.45
CA LYS A 217 -9.98 -5.17 2.00
C LYS A 217 -10.12 -5.87 0.65
N LEU A 218 -9.27 -5.47 -0.29
CA LEU A 218 -9.21 -6.05 -1.62
C LEU A 218 -7.75 -6.37 -1.98
N ARG A 219 -7.46 -7.65 -2.26
CA ARG A 219 -6.16 -8.08 -2.77
C ARG A 219 -6.26 -8.57 -4.21
N LEU A 220 -5.48 -7.97 -5.09
CA LEU A 220 -5.41 -8.24 -6.52
C LEU A 220 -3.95 -8.39 -6.98
N ASP A 221 -3.12 -8.99 -6.13
CA ASP A 221 -1.69 -9.13 -6.41
C ASP A 221 -1.48 -10.14 -7.54
N ALA A 222 -0.50 -9.92 -8.41
CA ALA A 222 -0.13 -10.87 -9.46
C ALA A 222 -1.30 -11.33 -10.37
N CYS A 223 -2.27 -10.44 -10.64
CA CYS A 223 -3.41 -10.69 -11.52
C CYS A 223 -3.19 -10.24 -12.98
N ASN A 224 -1.96 -9.80 -13.30
CA ASN A 224 -1.57 -9.29 -14.63
C ASN A 224 -2.38 -8.04 -15.08
N LEU A 225 -2.82 -7.22 -14.12
CA LEU A 225 -3.64 -6.04 -14.37
C LEU A 225 -2.81 -4.87 -14.92
N GLN A 226 -3.27 -4.26 -16.02
CA GLN A 226 -2.66 -3.05 -16.59
C GLN A 226 -3.46 -1.78 -16.25
N GLU A 227 -4.76 -1.95 -16.01
CA GLU A 227 -5.70 -0.91 -15.61
C GLU A 227 -6.59 -1.45 -14.50
N LEU A 228 -7.12 -0.54 -13.68
CA LEU A 228 -8.07 -0.85 -12.62
C LEU A 228 -8.92 0.39 -12.35
N GLU A 229 -10.23 0.24 -12.43
CA GLU A 229 -11.18 1.28 -12.07
C GLU A 229 -11.96 0.86 -10.82
N LEU A 230 -11.88 1.70 -9.78
CA LEU A 230 -12.64 1.55 -8.55
C LEU A 230 -13.50 2.81 -8.36
N PRO A 231 -14.76 2.71 -7.93
CA PRO A 231 -15.56 3.90 -7.68
C PRO A 231 -14.99 4.68 -6.48
N ARG A 232 -14.81 6.00 -6.62
CA ARG A 232 -14.18 6.84 -5.58
C ARG A 232 -14.90 6.86 -4.24
N THR A 233 -16.20 6.51 -4.23
CA THR A 233 -17.08 6.58 -3.06
C THR A 233 -17.06 5.32 -2.20
N VAL A 234 -16.38 4.25 -2.62
CA VAL A 234 -16.39 2.99 -1.87
C VAL A 234 -15.57 3.10 -0.58
N PRO A 235 -15.96 2.45 0.52
CA PRO A 235 -15.28 2.55 1.81
C PRO A 235 -14.10 1.57 1.94
N LEU A 236 -13.31 1.42 0.87
CA LEU A 236 -12.18 0.50 0.84
C LEU A 236 -11.01 1.07 1.66
N GLU A 237 -10.50 0.31 2.62
CA GLU A 237 -9.42 0.74 3.53
C GLU A 237 -8.05 0.17 3.14
N GLU A 238 -8.00 -1.07 2.64
CA GLU A 238 -6.76 -1.77 2.26
C GLU A 238 -6.87 -2.26 0.82
N LEU A 239 -5.92 -1.84 -0.01
CA LEU A 239 -5.79 -2.28 -1.40
C LEU A 239 -4.37 -2.76 -1.67
N SER A 240 -4.27 -3.99 -2.16
CA SER A 240 -3.01 -4.58 -2.60
C SER A 240 -3.05 -4.86 -4.10
N LEU A 241 -2.12 -4.25 -4.83
CA LEU A 241 -1.94 -4.36 -6.28
C LEU A 241 -0.54 -4.85 -6.64
N ARG A 242 0.10 -5.57 -5.71
CA ARG A 242 1.49 -5.97 -5.83
C ARG A 242 1.69 -6.84 -7.07
N ARG A 243 2.85 -6.72 -7.72
CA ARG A 243 3.26 -7.60 -8.83
C ARG A 243 2.29 -7.56 -10.01
N ASN A 244 1.81 -6.38 -10.38
CA ASN A 244 1.08 -6.15 -11.62
C ASN A 244 1.95 -5.36 -12.62
N PRO A 245 1.61 -5.35 -13.92
CA PRO A 245 2.32 -4.55 -14.91
C PRO A 245 1.94 -3.06 -14.93
N PHE A 246 1.45 -2.47 -13.83
CA PHE A 246 1.04 -1.06 -13.81
C PHE A 246 2.22 -0.12 -14.09
N GLU A 247 2.09 0.75 -15.10
CA GLU A 247 3.07 1.79 -15.45
C GLU A 247 2.83 3.11 -14.71
N ARG A 248 1.64 3.28 -14.14
CA ARG A 248 1.22 4.43 -13.30
C ARG A 248 0.33 3.93 -12.17
N VAL A 249 0.13 4.74 -11.14
CA VAL A 249 -0.88 4.43 -10.12
C VAL A 249 -2.27 4.57 -10.77
N PRO A 250 -3.21 3.64 -10.54
CA PRO A 250 -4.57 3.78 -11.08
C PRO A 250 -5.21 5.12 -10.68
N SER A 251 -5.76 5.86 -11.64
CA SER A 251 -6.19 7.26 -11.43
C SER A 251 -7.48 7.42 -10.62
N GLN A 252 -8.22 6.33 -10.43
CA GLN A 252 -9.54 6.32 -9.77
C GLN A 252 -9.52 5.60 -8.41
N LEU A 253 -8.38 5.51 -7.73
CA LEU A 253 -8.36 4.89 -6.40
C LEU A 253 -9.26 5.66 -5.40
N PRO A 254 -9.95 4.95 -4.49
CA PRO A 254 -10.83 5.57 -3.51
C PRO A 254 -10.03 6.32 -2.43
N GLY A 255 -10.53 7.50 -2.04
CA GLY A 255 -9.85 8.36 -1.06
C GLY A 255 -9.94 7.87 0.39
N SER A 256 -10.75 6.83 0.65
CA SER A 256 -10.91 6.15 1.94
C SER A 256 -9.74 5.21 2.28
N LEU A 257 -8.83 4.94 1.33
CA LEU A 257 -7.71 4.04 1.51
C LEU A 257 -6.79 4.51 2.63
N ARG A 258 -6.43 3.56 3.50
CA ARG A 258 -5.47 3.72 4.61
C ARG A 258 -4.16 2.98 4.33
N SER A 259 -4.22 1.88 3.58
CA SER A 259 -3.06 1.11 3.17
C SER A 259 -3.13 0.80 1.68
N LEU A 260 -2.05 1.11 0.97
CA LEU A 260 -1.90 0.86 -0.46
C LEU A 260 -0.54 0.19 -0.71
N ASP A 261 -0.59 -1.02 -1.26
CA ASP A 261 0.60 -1.72 -1.75
C ASP A 261 0.61 -1.74 -3.29
N ILE A 262 1.57 -1.03 -3.88
CA ILE A 262 1.84 -1.02 -5.32
C ILE A 262 3.23 -1.60 -5.64
N SER A 263 3.79 -2.40 -4.73
CA SER A 263 5.12 -3.01 -4.88
C SER A 263 5.20 -3.92 -6.10
N GLU A 264 6.40 -4.18 -6.61
CA GLU A 264 6.66 -5.02 -7.79
C GLU A 264 5.90 -4.60 -9.08
N ASN A 265 5.53 -3.32 -9.21
CA ASN A 265 4.93 -2.76 -10.43
C ASN A 265 5.97 -2.09 -11.35
N ARG A 266 5.54 -1.51 -12.48
CA ARG A 266 6.43 -1.01 -13.55
C ARG A 266 6.48 0.51 -13.67
N LEU A 267 6.07 1.24 -12.64
CA LEU A 267 6.14 2.69 -12.61
C LEU A 267 7.57 3.18 -12.79
N GLU A 268 7.77 4.20 -13.63
CA GLU A 268 9.08 4.84 -13.82
C GLU A 268 9.27 6.04 -12.89
N HIS A 269 8.18 6.76 -12.60
CA HIS A 269 8.15 7.97 -11.80
C HIS A 269 6.91 7.96 -10.91
N LEU A 270 7.04 8.46 -9.69
CA LEU A 270 5.88 8.78 -8.85
C LEU A 270 5.56 10.28 -9.00
N MET A 271 4.37 10.58 -9.52
CA MET A 271 3.94 11.93 -9.90
C MET A 271 2.84 12.46 -8.97
N PRO A 272 2.61 13.80 -8.92
CA PRO A 272 1.53 14.40 -8.12
C PRO A 272 0.14 13.88 -8.44
N GLU A 273 -0.15 13.56 -9.71
CA GLU A 273 -1.44 12.97 -10.09
C GLU A 273 -1.71 11.60 -9.45
N ASP A 274 -0.68 10.81 -9.16
CA ASP A 274 -0.81 9.43 -8.67
C ASP A 274 -1.39 9.37 -7.25
N THR A 275 -1.14 10.40 -6.42
CA THR A 275 -1.48 10.42 -5.00
C THR A 275 -2.50 11.50 -4.63
N ARG A 276 -2.92 12.33 -5.59
CA ARG A 276 -3.72 13.55 -5.38
C ARG A 276 -4.97 13.37 -4.51
N HIS A 277 -5.58 12.18 -4.54
CA HIS A 277 -6.86 11.90 -3.88
C HIS A 277 -6.74 11.00 -2.63
N LEU A 278 -5.53 10.60 -2.25
CA LEU A 278 -5.27 9.61 -1.20
C LEU A 278 -4.95 10.28 0.14
N SER A 279 -5.78 11.23 0.59
CA SER A 279 -5.50 12.04 1.78
C SER A 279 -5.52 11.27 3.09
N GLU A 280 -6.29 10.18 3.17
CA GLU A 280 -6.43 9.32 4.35
C GLU A 280 -5.37 8.19 4.41
N LEU A 281 -4.49 8.13 3.40
CA LEU A 281 -3.52 7.05 3.28
C LEU A 281 -2.46 7.16 4.40
N ARG A 282 -2.31 6.08 5.17
CA ARG A 282 -1.36 5.98 6.29
C ARG A 282 -0.14 5.17 5.92
N GLN A 283 -0.29 4.18 5.05
CA GLN A 283 0.77 3.27 4.66
C GLN A 283 0.84 3.19 3.14
N LEU A 284 2.02 3.44 2.59
CA LEU A 284 2.29 3.32 1.16
C LEU A 284 3.53 2.44 0.95
N PHE A 285 3.33 1.30 0.28
CA PHE A 285 4.38 0.37 -0.08
C PHE A 285 4.68 0.47 -1.58
N VAL A 286 5.93 0.82 -1.89
CA VAL A 286 6.47 1.00 -3.24
C VAL A 286 7.79 0.23 -3.33
N GLU A 287 7.73 -1.04 -2.92
CA GLU A 287 8.88 -1.93 -2.77
C GLU A 287 9.17 -2.70 -4.06
N ASP A 288 10.40 -3.18 -4.18
CA ASP A 288 10.83 -4.08 -5.24
C ASP A 288 10.49 -3.55 -6.65
N MET A 289 10.48 -2.22 -6.84
CA MET A 289 10.05 -1.63 -8.10
C MET A 289 11.17 -1.72 -9.15
N PRO A 290 11.03 -2.52 -10.21
CA PRO A 290 12.08 -2.70 -11.22
C PRO A 290 12.44 -1.43 -11.97
N ARG A 291 11.48 -0.52 -12.19
CA ARG A 291 11.66 0.63 -13.10
C ARG A 291 11.59 2.00 -12.44
N LEU A 292 11.21 2.10 -11.16
CA LEU A 292 11.01 3.39 -10.50
C LEU A 292 12.35 4.10 -10.31
N ARG A 293 12.55 5.22 -11.01
CA ARG A 293 13.80 5.99 -11.01
C ARG A 293 13.75 7.19 -10.09
N SER A 294 12.59 7.85 -10.02
CA SER A 294 12.45 9.09 -9.27
C SER A 294 11.09 9.30 -8.62
N ILE A 295 11.13 10.06 -7.53
CA ILE A 295 9.97 10.63 -6.85
C ILE A 295 9.93 12.13 -7.17
N ALA A 296 8.89 12.59 -7.86
CA ALA A 296 8.79 13.96 -8.34
C ALA A 296 8.46 14.95 -7.21
N ALA A 297 8.68 16.24 -7.47
CA ALA A 297 8.20 17.31 -6.59
C ALA A 297 6.69 17.19 -6.38
N HIS A 298 6.20 17.50 -5.18
CA HIS A 298 4.78 17.52 -4.83
C HIS A 298 4.06 16.16 -4.91
N SER A 299 4.76 15.07 -5.27
CA SER A 299 4.18 13.73 -5.47
C SER A 299 3.65 13.06 -4.22
N LEU A 300 4.04 13.50 -3.04
CA LEU A 300 3.61 12.98 -1.74
C LEU A 300 2.90 14.04 -0.90
N ALA A 301 2.68 15.24 -1.45
CA ALA A 301 2.14 16.39 -0.72
C ALA A 301 0.67 16.19 -0.29
N SER A 302 -0.12 15.48 -1.08
CA SER A 302 -1.54 15.21 -0.79
C SER A 302 -1.77 14.16 0.29
N LEU A 303 -0.74 13.43 0.71
CA LEU A 303 -0.84 12.31 1.64
C LEU A 303 -0.80 12.77 3.11
N HIS A 304 -1.80 13.55 3.54
CA HIS A 304 -1.79 14.23 4.84
C HIS A 304 -1.77 13.31 6.06
N ALA A 305 -2.27 12.08 5.92
CA ALA A 305 -2.29 11.09 6.99
C ALA A 305 -1.11 10.09 6.96
N LEU A 306 -0.13 10.28 6.08
CA LEU A 306 0.92 9.27 5.84
C LEU A 306 1.82 9.08 7.05
N GLU A 307 1.87 7.84 7.56
CA GLU A 307 2.66 7.43 8.72
C GLU A 307 3.87 6.57 8.33
N SER A 308 3.74 5.74 7.29
CA SER A 308 4.76 4.79 6.84
C SER A 308 4.92 4.79 5.33
N LEU A 309 6.17 4.91 4.87
CA LEU A 309 6.53 4.90 3.45
C LEU A 309 7.71 3.97 3.20
N SER A 310 7.55 3.00 2.31
CA SER A 310 8.61 2.04 1.98
C SER A 310 8.95 2.03 0.50
N PHE A 311 10.25 2.16 0.21
CA PHE A 311 10.87 1.98 -1.12
C PHE A 311 11.88 0.82 -1.11
N GLN A 312 11.67 -0.15 -0.23
CA GLN A 312 12.62 -1.25 -0.02
C GLN A 312 12.95 -1.96 -1.34
N ASN A 313 14.24 -2.23 -1.56
CA ASN A 313 14.78 -2.95 -2.72
C ASN A 313 14.34 -2.38 -4.08
N THR A 314 13.93 -1.11 -4.14
CA THR A 314 13.69 -0.38 -5.38
C THR A 314 15.03 0.10 -5.94
N ARG A 315 15.72 -0.82 -6.62
CA ARG A 315 17.11 -0.65 -7.06
C ARG A 315 17.29 0.42 -8.15
N SER A 316 16.23 0.82 -8.85
CA SER A 316 16.32 1.86 -9.87
C SER A 316 16.18 3.27 -9.28
N LEU A 317 15.68 3.40 -8.04
CA LEU A 317 15.40 4.70 -7.43
C LEU A 317 16.71 5.38 -7.04
N ASN A 318 16.99 6.49 -7.71
CA ASN A 318 18.23 7.24 -7.54
C ASN A 318 18.01 8.73 -7.28
N TYR A 319 16.77 9.21 -7.36
CA TYR A 319 16.41 10.61 -7.12
C TYR A 319 15.09 10.74 -6.33
N ILE A 320 15.10 11.57 -5.30
CA ILE A 320 13.89 12.07 -4.64
C ILE A 320 13.95 13.59 -4.64
N ASP A 321 12.88 14.22 -5.11
CA ASP A 321 12.82 15.66 -5.12
C ASP A 321 12.76 16.25 -3.70
N GLY A 322 13.42 17.38 -3.50
CA GLY A 322 13.46 18.06 -2.21
C GLY A 322 12.09 18.57 -1.74
N ASN A 323 11.16 18.79 -2.66
CA ASN A 323 9.79 19.25 -2.40
C ASN A 323 8.75 18.14 -2.58
N ALA A 324 9.15 16.86 -2.56
CA ALA A 324 8.22 15.74 -2.75
C ALA A 324 7.02 15.78 -1.77
N PHE A 325 7.24 16.23 -0.53
CA PHE A 325 6.22 16.27 0.54
C PHE A 325 5.56 17.65 0.72
N VAL A 326 5.95 18.65 -0.05
CA VAL A 326 5.48 20.04 0.11
C VAL A 326 4.55 20.35 -1.06
N ALA A 327 3.39 20.98 -0.85
CA ALA A 327 2.54 21.42 -1.96
C ALA A 327 3.09 22.67 -2.66
N GLU A 328 2.67 22.87 -3.91
CA GLU A 328 3.03 24.05 -4.72
C GLU A 328 2.67 25.39 -4.06
N SER A 329 1.62 25.42 -3.23
CA SER A 329 1.13 26.63 -2.56
C SER A 329 1.90 27.02 -1.29
N GLY A 330 2.88 26.21 -0.84
CA GLY A 330 3.78 26.49 0.29
C GLY A 330 3.15 26.48 1.70
N ASN A 331 1.82 26.57 1.82
CA ASN A 331 1.10 26.60 3.10
C ASN A 331 0.40 25.26 3.39
N GLN A 332 1.17 24.22 3.71
CA GLN A 332 0.59 22.93 4.08
C GLN A 332 1.25 22.28 5.28
N THR A 333 0.45 21.55 6.04
CA THR A 333 0.89 20.69 7.15
C THR A 333 1.66 19.51 6.58
N LEU A 334 2.88 19.29 7.07
CA LEU A 334 3.66 18.10 6.73
C LEU A 334 2.94 16.83 7.23
N PRO A 335 3.04 15.71 6.50
CA PRO A 335 2.44 14.45 6.93
C PRO A 335 3.08 13.96 8.23
N PRO A 336 2.35 13.28 9.14
CA PRO A 336 2.84 12.79 10.42
C PRO A 336 3.66 11.48 10.25
N LEU A 337 4.68 11.53 9.40
CA LEU A 337 5.52 10.39 9.06
C LEU A 337 6.32 9.90 10.28
N LYS A 338 6.23 8.59 10.52
CA LYS A 338 6.95 7.88 11.58
C LYS A 338 8.10 7.04 11.03
N SER A 339 7.88 6.36 9.90
CA SER A 339 8.88 5.47 9.31
C SER A 339 9.05 5.74 7.81
N ILE A 340 10.31 5.83 7.37
CA ILE A 340 10.66 5.81 5.95
C ILE A 340 11.77 4.78 5.72
N ILE A 341 11.55 3.88 4.77
CA ILE A 341 12.47 2.79 4.41
C ILE A 341 13.01 3.04 2.99
N PHE A 342 14.31 3.32 2.88
CA PHE A 342 15.03 3.43 1.60
C PHE A 342 16.00 2.26 1.37
N ARG A 343 15.88 1.19 2.16
CA ARG A 343 16.78 0.04 2.15
C ARG A 343 16.98 -0.50 0.73
N GLY A 344 18.25 -0.64 0.30
CA GLY A 344 18.59 -1.23 -1.00
C GLY A 344 18.22 -0.39 -2.22
N THR A 345 17.99 0.91 -2.07
CA THR A 345 17.85 1.87 -3.19
C THR A 345 19.21 2.36 -3.70
N LEU A 346 19.25 3.08 -4.83
CA LEU A 346 20.45 3.70 -5.40
C LEU A 346 20.53 5.21 -5.15
N LEU A 347 19.85 5.71 -4.11
CA LEU A 347 19.92 7.10 -3.70
C LEU A 347 21.36 7.45 -3.26
N ARG A 348 21.87 8.57 -3.76
CA ARG A 348 23.24 9.04 -3.45
C ARG A 348 23.26 10.22 -2.49
N THR A 349 22.22 11.05 -2.51
CA THR A 349 22.13 12.26 -1.69
C THR A 349 20.68 12.55 -1.38
N PHE A 350 20.45 13.40 -0.38
CA PHE A 350 19.14 13.92 -0.01
C PHE A 350 19.21 15.43 0.12
N ASN A 351 18.21 16.13 -0.42
CA ASN A 351 18.13 17.58 -0.32
C ASN A 351 17.80 18.00 1.13
N ALA A 352 18.45 19.06 1.62
CA ALA A 352 18.22 19.62 2.95
C ALA A 352 16.78 20.09 3.18
N THR A 353 16.02 20.38 2.11
CA THR A 353 14.58 20.69 2.20
C THR A 353 13.74 19.54 2.79
N LEU A 354 14.26 18.30 2.79
CA LEU A 354 13.61 17.15 3.42
C LEU A 354 13.81 17.11 4.94
N SER A 355 14.68 17.96 5.51
CA SER A 355 15.00 17.97 6.93
C SER A 355 13.79 18.10 7.87
N PRO A 356 12.76 18.92 7.58
CA PRO A 356 11.57 19.00 8.44
C PRO A 356 10.82 17.66 8.51
N VAL A 357 10.72 16.95 7.39
CA VAL A 357 10.04 15.65 7.31
C VAL A 357 10.87 14.55 7.97
N PHE A 358 12.18 14.56 7.79
CA PHE A 358 13.07 13.55 8.38
C PHE A 358 13.28 13.76 9.89
N GLY A 359 13.11 15.01 10.37
CA GLY A 359 13.29 15.37 11.77
C GLY A 359 12.23 14.82 12.72
N GLN A 360 11.06 14.44 12.21
CA GLN A 360 9.95 13.85 12.97
C GLN A 360 9.93 12.31 12.95
N LEU A 361 10.82 11.66 12.19
CA LEU A 361 10.83 10.21 12.05
C LEU A 361 11.28 9.52 13.33
N THR A 362 10.63 8.40 13.63
CA THR A 362 11.09 7.42 14.63
C THR A 362 12.01 6.38 14.02
N GLU A 363 11.86 6.11 12.72
CA GLU A 363 12.63 5.13 11.98
C GLU A 363 13.02 5.67 10.60
N LEU A 364 14.31 5.54 10.29
CA LEU A 364 14.88 5.89 8.97
C LEU A 364 15.88 4.80 8.57
N ASP A 365 15.44 3.87 7.72
CA ASP A 365 16.27 2.78 7.22
C ASP A 365 16.97 3.17 5.91
N LEU A 366 18.30 3.32 5.98
CA LEU A 366 19.21 3.65 4.88
C LEU A 366 20.18 2.48 4.60
N ASN A 367 19.86 1.25 5.02
CA ASN A 367 20.74 0.12 4.83
C ASN A 367 20.95 -0.18 3.34
N GLY A 368 22.21 -0.31 2.92
CA GLY A 368 22.55 -0.60 1.54
C GLY A 368 22.37 0.57 0.57
N VAL A 369 22.10 1.79 1.07
CA VAL A 369 22.01 3.00 0.24
C VAL A 369 23.42 3.57 -0.04
N PRO A 370 23.83 3.77 -1.31
CA PRO A 370 25.19 4.18 -1.68
C PRO A 370 25.43 5.70 -1.53
N LEU A 371 25.39 6.19 -0.29
CA LEU A 371 25.38 7.63 0.00
C LEU A 371 26.72 8.33 -0.25
N ASN A 372 26.66 9.51 -0.86
CA ASN A 372 27.73 10.49 -0.96
C ASN A 372 27.66 11.42 0.25
N CYS A 373 28.50 11.17 1.26
CA CYS A 373 28.60 11.95 2.48
C CYS A 373 29.43 13.23 2.29
N ASP A 374 28.93 14.13 1.45
CA ASP A 374 29.50 15.46 1.19
C ASP A 374 28.78 16.58 1.96
N CYS A 375 29.10 17.84 1.67
CA CYS A 375 28.48 18.96 2.38
C CYS A 375 26.95 19.09 2.15
N GLN A 376 26.38 18.46 1.12
CA GLN A 376 24.93 18.47 0.89
C GLN A 376 24.21 17.49 1.82
N LEU A 377 24.89 16.44 2.29
CA LEU A 377 24.31 15.41 3.15
C LEU A 377 24.54 15.65 4.65
N VAL A 378 25.36 16.66 5.00
CA VAL A 378 25.78 16.95 6.38
C VAL A 378 24.60 17.17 7.35
N TRP A 379 23.46 17.65 6.86
CA TRP A 379 22.25 17.89 7.67
C TRP A 379 21.63 16.61 8.23
N LEU A 380 21.90 15.42 7.66
CA LEU A 380 21.47 14.16 8.28
C LEU A 380 22.06 13.97 9.69
N LYS A 381 23.22 14.59 9.97
CA LYS A 381 23.83 14.60 11.31
C LYS A 381 23.10 15.47 12.34
N SER A 382 22.13 16.28 11.94
CA SER A 382 21.28 17.06 12.86
C SER A 382 19.95 16.38 13.18
N LEU A 383 19.66 15.24 12.55
CA LEU A 383 18.45 14.50 12.84
C LEU A 383 18.55 13.80 14.21
N ASN A 384 17.41 13.69 14.90
CA ASN A 384 17.29 12.99 16.19
C ASN A 384 17.03 11.47 16.02
N VAL A 385 16.92 10.99 14.77
CA VAL A 385 16.68 9.58 14.44
C VAL A 385 18.01 8.86 14.21
N GLN A 386 18.15 7.65 14.74
CA GLN A 386 19.29 6.80 14.43
C GLN A 386 19.09 6.20 13.03
N THR A 387 20.11 6.31 12.18
CA THR A 387 20.11 5.72 10.84
C THR A 387 21.24 4.69 10.75
N ASN A 388 20.99 3.63 9.99
CA ASN A 388 21.96 2.60 9.65
C ASN A 388 22.70 2.90 8.31
N GLY A 389 22.60 4.14 7.82
CA GLY A 389 23.22 4.60 6.58
C GLY A 389 24.75 4.65 6.67
N ARG A 390 25.41 4.20 5.60
CA ARG A 390 26.88 4.19 5.48
C ARG A 390 27.34 5.03 4.29
N CYS A 391 28.47 5.69 4.46
CA CYS A 391 29.07 6.51 3.41
C CYS A 391 29.74 5.63 2.36
N LEU A 392 29.43 5.83 1.08
CA LEU A 392 30.17 5.25 -0.04
C LEU A 392 31.29 6.19 -0.50
N HIS A 393 30.98 7.50 -0.58
CA HIS A 393 31.92 8.57 -0.89
C HIS A 393 31.88 9.66 0.19
N PRO A 394 32.96 10.46 0.37
CA PRO A 394 34.28 10.31 -0.24
C PRO A 394 35.07 9.10 0.30
N ALA A 395 36.13 8.69 -0.41
CA ALA A 395 36.89 7.47 -0.12
C ALA A 395 37.45 7.39 1.31
N ARG A 396 37.74 8.54 1.93
CA ARG A 396 38.31 8.62 3.29
C ARG A 396 37.39 8.07 4.38
N ILE A 397 36.08 8.19 4.20
CA ILE A 397 35.06 7.78 5.17
C ILE A 397 34.19 6.63 4.66
N ARG A 398 34.66 5.95 3.61
CA ARG A 398 33.93 4.86 2.96
C ARG A 398 33.68 3.72 3.95
N GLY A 399 32.44 3.25 4.00
CA GLY A 399 31.97 2.17 4.87
C GLY A 399 31.61 2.61 6.29
N MET A 400 31.97 3.83 6.71
CA MET A 400 31.64 4.34 8.03
C MET A 400 30.15 4.68 8.13
N LEU A 401 29.57 4.49 9.32
CA LEU A 401 28.20 4.90 9.62
C LEU A 401 28.12 6.43 9.71
N ILE A 402 27.06 7.04 9.16
CA ILE A 402 26.87 8.51 9.16
C ILE A 402 26.94 9.10 10.58
N SER A 403 26.39 8.39 11.56
CA SER A 403 26.42 8.79 12.97
C SER A 403 27.85 8.93 13.51
N SER A 404 28.76 8.04 13.09
CA SER A 404 30.15 7.96 13.56
C SER A 404 31.11 8.97 12.91
N VAL A 405 30.83 9.43 11.68
CA VAL A 405 31.71 10.34 10.92
C VAL A 405 31.65 11.75 11.49
N ARG A 406 32.77 12.46 11.66
CA ARG A 406 32.76 13.84 12.18
C ARG A 406 32.17 14.85 11.17
N ARG A 407 31.55 15.93 11.64
CA ARG A 407 30.87 16.91 10.76
C ARG A 407 31.83 17.60 9.77
N ASP A 408 33.08 17.83 10.16
CA ASP A 408 34.13 18.44 9.35
C ASP A 408 34.63 17.55 8.20
N GLU A 409 34.36 16.25 8.25
CA GLU A 409 34.73 15.30 7.19
C GLU A 409 33.73 15.33 6.01
N PHE A 410 32.54 15.91 6.22
CA PHE A 410 31.57 16.19 5.15
C PHE A 410 31.98 17.46 4.39
N SER A 411 32.89 17.33 3.44
CA SER A 411 33.37 18.44 2.61
C SER A 411 32.89 18.32 1.17
N CYS A 412 32.38 19.42 0.59
CA CYS A 412 32.29 19.52 -0.86
C CYS A 412 33.66 19.89 -1.41
N GLU A 413 34.14 19.19 -2.43
CA GLU A 413 35.37 19.57 -3.12
C GLU A 413 35.19 20.97 -3.72
N ARG A 414 35.76 21.99 -3.06
CA ARG A 414 36.03 23.27 -3.72
C ARG A 414 37.10 22.98 -4.74
N TRP A 415 36.90 23.45 -5.98
CA TRP A 415 37.85 23.23 -7.07
C TRP A 415 39.28 23.52 -6.58
N PRO A 416 40.25 22.66 -6.89
CA PRO A 416 41.61 22.89 -6.44
C PRO A 416 42.07 24.27 -6.94
N ARG A 417 42.73 25.03 -6.04
CA ARG A 417 43.05 26.47 -6.24
C ARG A 417 43.70 26.79 -7.59
N TRP A 418 44.42 25.83 -8.19
CA TRP A 418 45.03 26.00 -9.51
C TRP A 418 44.00 26.20 -10.63
N ILE A 419 42.80 25.63 -10.54
CA ILE A 419 41.77 25.80 -11.58
C ILE A 419 41.19 27.21 -11.54
N TYR A 420 40.95 27.76 -10.35
CA TYR A 420 40.61 29.18 -10.21
C TYR A 420 41.72 30.06 -10.79
N GLY A 421 42.99 29.70 -10.56
CA GLY A 421 44.13 30.36 -11.18
C GLY A 421 44.09 30.32 -12.71
N MET A 422 43.80 29.17 -13.31
CA MET A 422 43.71 29.00 -14.77
C MET A 422 42.54 29.79 -15.37
N ILE A 423 41.39 29.84 -14.70
CA ILE A 423 40.22 30.63 -15.14
C ILE A 423 40.56 32.12 -15.11
N ILE A 424 41.17 32.61 -14.03
CA ILE A 424 41.58 34.02 -13.90
C ILE A 424 42.61 34.39 -14.98
N LEU A 425 43.62 33.54 -15.21
CA LEU A 425 44.61 33.76 -16.26
C LEU A 425 43.96 33.78 -17.66
N GLY A 426 43.01 32.89 -17.92
CA GLY A 426 42.24 32.87 -19.16
C GLY A 426 41.42 34.15 -19.38
N LEU A 427 40.75 34.65 -18.34
CA LEU A 427 40.00 35.91 -18.38
C LEU A 427 40.91 37.12 -18.60
N ILE A 428 42.08 37.17 -17.95
CA ILE A 428 43.09 38.23 -18.17
C ILE A 428 43.57 38.20 -19.62
N ALA A 429 43.86 37.02 -20.18
CA ALA A 429 44.29 36.88 -21.56
C ALA A 429 43.21 37.34 -22.56
N LEU A 430 41.94 37.01 -22.32
CA LEU A 430 40.80 37.47 -23.11
C LEU A 430 40.62 38.99 -23.06
N CYS A 431 40.73 39.59 -21.87
CA CYS A 431 40.69 41.05 -21.72
C CYS A 431 41.86 41.71 -22.43
N ALA A 432 43.07 41.17 -22.31
CA ALA A 432 44.26 41.69 -22.99
C ALA A 432 44.11 41.60 -24.52
N ALA A 433 43.58 40.49 -25.04
CA ALA A 433 43.28 40.33 -26.46
C ALA A 433 42.21 41.33 -26.93
N GLY A 434 41.15 41.53 -26.14
CA GLY A 434 40.11 42.53 -26.42
C GLY A 434 40.67 43.95 -26.47
N VAL A 435 41.48 44.34 -25.49
CA VAL A 435 42.17 45.65 -25.48
C VAL A 435 43.10 45.78 -26.68
N TYR A 436 43.85 44.73 -27.02
CA TYR A 436 44.73 44.73 -28.18
C TYR A 436 43.96 44.93 -29.49
N LEU A 437 42.83 44.25 -29.67
CA LEU A 437 41.97 44.38 -30.84
C LEU A 437 41.34 45.79 -30.93
N ILE A 438 40.91 46.37 -29.80
CA ILE A 438 40.41 47.75 -29.74
C ILE A 438 41.51 48.73 -30.12
N VAL A 439 42.72 48.58 -29.58
CA VAL A 439 43.87 49.44 -29.91
C VAL A 439 44.27 49.30 -31.38
N MET A 440 44.25 48.09 -31.94
CA MET A 440 44.47 47.89 -33.37
C MET A 440 43.38 48.52 -34.23
N GLY A 441 42.11 48.42 -33.82
CA GLY A 441 40.97 49.04 -34.52
C GLY A 441 40.98 50.58 -34.46
N LEU A 442 41.52 51.17 -33.38
CA LEU A 442 41.67 52.60 -33.20
C LEU A 442 42.97 53.18 -33.80
N ARG A 443 43.92 52.33 -34.24
CA ARG A 443 45.11 52.82 -34.93
C ARG A 443 44.73 53.31 -36.34
N PRO A 444 44.91 54.60 -36.66
CA PRO A 444 44.60 55.11 -37.98
C PRO A 444 45.51 54.44 -39.02
N HIS A 445 44.91 53.94 -40.11
CA HIS A 445 45.66 53.47 -41.26
C HIS A 445 46.65 54.56 -41.71
N ARG A 446 47.93 54.20 -41.84
CA ARG A 446 48.95 55.06 -42.42
C ARG A 446 48.53 55.38 -43.86
N GLY A 447 47.96 56.57 -44.07
CA GLY A 447 47.56 57.04 -45.39
C GLY A 447 46.38 58.03 -45.45
N VAL A 448 45.64 58.27 -44.37
CA VAL A 448 44.46 59.15 -44.42
C VAL A 448 44.72 60.50 -43.75
N THR A 449 44.95 61.55 -44.55
CA THR A 449 44.91 62.94 -44.10
C THR A 449 43.45 63.36 -43.86
N MET A 450 43.09 63.68 -42.60
CA MET A 450 41.77 64.23 -42.28
C MET A 450 41.61 65.64 -42.89
N ARG A 451 40.81 65.77 -43.95
CA ARG A 451 40.28 67.08 -44.39
C ARG A 451 39.18 67.50 -43.40
N ARG A 452 39.51 68.43 -42.51
CA ARG A 452 38.55 69.11 -41.62
C ARG A 452 37.70 70.07 -42.47
N LYS A 453 36.41 69.76 -42.68
CA LYS A 453 35.44 70.75 -43.19
C LYS A 453 35.19 71.77 -42.09
N VAL A 454 35.66 73.00 -42.30
CA VAL A 454 35.39 74.15 -41.43
C VAL A 454 34.02 74.71 -41.81
N GLY A 455 33.08 74.78 -40.86
CA GLY A 455 31.76 75.36 -41.06
C GLY A 455 31.82 76.88 -41.24
N ALA A 456 30.83 77.45 -41.93
CA ALA A 456 30.77 78.83 -42.43
C ALA A 456 30.67 79.95 -41.35
N GLY A 457 31.03 79.68 -40.10
CA GLY A 457 30.99 80.64 -39.00
C GLY A 457 32.26 80.72 -38.16
N SER A 458 33.38 80.16 -38.63
CA SER A 458 34.65 80.20 -37.89
C SER A 458 35.45 81.47 -38.17
N PRO A 459 35.91 82.21 -37.14
CA PRO A 459 36.72 83.43 -37.29
C PRO A 459 38.17 83.17 -37.79
N TYR A 460 38.50 81.94 -38.18
CA TYR A 460 39.79 81.55 -38.77
C TYR A 460 39.69 81.21 -40.26
N ALA A 461 38.66 81.71 -40.96
CA ALA A 461 38.56 81.62 -42.41
C ALA A 461 39.75 82.36 -43.06
N ARG A 462 40.67 81.58 -43.62
CA ARG A 462 41.90 82.05 -44.25
C ARG A 462 41.54 82.87 -45.49
N VAL A 463 41.84 84.17 -45.43
CA VAL A 463 41.80 85.10 -46.57
C VAL A 463 42.74 84.58 -47.66
N THR A 464 42.18 84.20 -48.81
CA THR A 464 42.95 83.94 -50.03
C THR A 464 43.25 85.28 -50.68
N ILE A 465 44.50 85.73 -50.55
CA ILE A 465 45.07 86.85 -51.28
C ILE A 465 45.48 86.32 -52.66
N GLU A 466 44.88 86.87 -53.72
CA GLU A 466 45.27 86.61 -55.11
C GLU A 466 46.68 87.17 -55.36
N PRO A 467 47.58 86.44 -56.04
CA PRO A 467 48.89 86.97 -56.39
C PRO A 467 48.76 88.01 -57.50
N ASN A 468 49.35 89.18 -57.24
CA ASN A 468 49.37 90.34 -58.13
C ASN A 468 49.83 90.02 -59.54
N ARG A 469 49.00 90.47 -60.47
CA ARG A 469 49.32 90.77 -61.87
C ARG A 469 50.46 91.80 -61.89
N GLN A 470 51.54 91.49 -62.60
CA GLN A 470 52.54 92.48 -63.01
C GLN A 470 51.85 93.59 -63.80
N GLU A 471 52.11 94.85 -63.46
CA GLU A 471 52.57 95.84 -64.42
C GLU A 471 53.22 97.04 -63.71
N ASN A 472 54.33 97.46 -64.30
CA ASN A 472 55.23 98.53 -63.89
C ASN A 472 54.51 99.89 -63.78
N VAL A 473 55.10 100.84 -63.03
CA VAL A 473 55.54 102.16 -63.55
C VAL A 473 56.14 103.01 -62.42
N HIS A 474 57.41 103.38 -62.68
CA HIS A 474 58.25 104.53 -62.29
C HIS A 474 58.46 104.95 -60.83
#